data_AF-A0A2D8AF19-F1
#
_entry.id   AF-A0A2D8AF19-F1
#
_cell.length_a   1.000
_cell.length_b   1.000
_cell.length_c   1.000
_cell.angle_alpha   90.00
_cell.angle_beta   90.00
_cell.angle_gamma   90.00
#
_symmetry.space_group_name_H-M   'P 1'
#
loop_
_entity.id
_entity.type
_entity.pdbx_description
1 polymer ?
#
loop_
_entity_poly.entity_id
_entity_poly.type
_entity_poly.pdbx_seq_one_letter_code
_entity_poly.pdbx_strand_id
1 'polypeptide(L)'
;MNILASPGWNRNFSGRDVIMTPHPGEAARLLGISTAEVQADRFAAAQALAERYQAVVVLKGQGTLIARPDGRMALCSDGNPGMSSGGMGDVLSGVLGAILAQQVRDENNHLDVWAAARLGVCVHSAAGDLAVRSSGERGLLATDLMMKLRELVN
;
A
#
# COMPACT_ATOMS: atom_id res chain seq x y z
N MET A 1 -7.73 8.51 2.62
CA MET A 1 -8.13 7.86 3.90
C MET A 1 -8.75 8.81 4.93
N ASN A 2 -8.52 10.12 4.84
CA ASN A 2 -9.07 11.10 5.80
C ASN A 2 -10.60 11.06 5.96
N ILE A 3 -11.34 10.80 4.87
CA ILE A 3 -12.81 10.66 4.92
C ILE A 3 -13.24 9.46 5.79
N LEU A 4 -12.50 8.34 5.75
CA LEU A 4 -12.82 7.16 6.56
C LEU A 4 -12.61 7.40 8.06
N ALA A 5 -11.75 8.35 8.42
CA ALA A 5 -11.57 8.75 9.82
C ALA A 5 -12.71 9.65 10.34
N SER A 6 -13.46 10.30 9.45
CA SER A 6 -14.58 11.17 9.83
C SER A 6 -15.78 10.37 10.35
N PRO A 7 -16.50 10.86 11.39
CA PRO A 7 -17.74 10.24 11.86
C PRO A 7 -18.78 10.10 10.73
N GLY A 8 -19.63 9.07 10.81
CA GLY A 8 -20.79 8.91 9.91
C GLY A 8 -20.54 8.11 8.61
N TRP A 9 -19.33 7.63 8.35
CA TRP A 9 -19.05 6.73 7.23
C TRP A 9 -19.16 5.27 7.64
N ASN A 10 -19.72 4.42 6.76
CA ASN A 10 -19.67 2.97 6.96
C ASN A 10 -18.24 2.48 6.79
N ARG A 11 -17.72 1.82 7.82
CA ARG A 11 -16.32 1.37 7.95
C ARG A 11 -16.18 -0.14 7.91
N ASN A 12 -17.28 -0.86 7.71
CA ASN A 12 -17.28 -2.31 7.61
C ASN A 12 -17.18 -2.71 6.13
N PHE A 13 -16.03 -3.26 5.74
CA PHE A 13 -15.80 -3.75 4.38
C PHE A 13 -15.96 -5.27 4.23
N SER A 14 -16.54 -5.96 5.21
CA SER A 14 -16.77 -7.40 5.16
C SER A 14 -17.48 -7.83 3.87
N GLY A 15 -16.94 -8.87 3.24
CA GLY A 15 -17.45 -9.42 1.97
C GLY A 15 -17.06 -8.61 0.73
N ARG A 16 -16.11 -7.67 0.83
CA ARG A 16 -15.58 -6.90 -0.31
C ARG A 16 -14.06 -7.01 -0.38
N ASP A 17 -13.53 -6.99 -1.60
CA ASP A 17 -12.09 -6.85 -1.82
C ASP A 17 -11.67 -5.40 -1.66
N VAL A 18 -11.07 -5.08 -0.52
CA VAL A 18 -10.63 -3.73 -0.18
C VAL A 18 -9.16 -3.73 0.21
N ILE A 19 -8.41 -2.81 -0.40
CA ILE A 19 -7.03 -2.48 0.00
C ILE A 19 -7.01 -1.04 0.52
N MET A 20 -6.51 -0.85 1.74
CA MET A 20 -6.30 0.45 2.36
C MET A 20 -4.80 0.78 2.37
N THR A 21 -4.40 1.98 1.95
CA THR A 21 -2.97 2.36 1.79
C THR A 21 -2.52 3.48 2.73
N PRO A 22 -2.73 3.39 4.07
CA PRO A 22 -2.39 4.49 4.97
C PRO A 22 -0.89 4.77 5.00
N HIS A 23 -0.51 6.05 5.07
CA HIS A 23 0.78 6.41 5.68
C HIS A 23 0.66 6.45 7.22
N PRO A 24 1.77 6.53 7.99
CA PRO A 24 1.71 6.44 9.46
C PRO A 24 0.76 7.45 10.11
N GLY A 25 0.76 8.71 9.64
CA GLY A 25 -0.20 9.72 10.11
C GLY A 25 -1.68 9.42 9.79
N GLU A 26 -1.99 8.80 8.65
CA GLU A 26 -3.35 8.33 8.35
C GLU A 26 -3.73 7.15 9.22
N ALA A 27 -2.82 6.20 9.44
CA ALA A 27 -3.02 5.06 10.33
C ALA A 27 -3.33 5.51 11.76
N ALA A 28 -2.53 6.46 12.29
CA ALA A 28 -2.73 7.06 13.60
C ALA A 28 -4.14 7.63 13.75
N ARG A 29 -4.57 8.43 12.77
CA ARG A 29 -5.93 9.00 12.74
C ARG A 29 -7.03 7.94 12.68
N LEU A 30 -6.84 6.87 11.91
CA LEU A 30 -7.81 5.78 11.79
C LEU A 30 -7.90 4.89 13.03
N LEU A 31 -6.81 4.75 13.77
CA LEU A 31 -6.74 4.01 15.03
C LEU A 31 -7.18 4.86 16.23
N GLY A 32 -7.04 6.18 16.15
CA GLY A 32 -7.27 7.09 17.28
C GLY A 32 -6.09 7.16 18.24
N ILE A 33 -4.87 6.96 17.73
CA ILE A 33 -3.61 7.02 18.48
C ILE A 33 -2.67 8.05 17.83
N SER A 34 -1.50 8.30 18.42
CA SER A 34 -0.48 9.17 17.83
C SER A 34 0.34 8.47 16.73
N THR A 35 0.93 9.27 15.83
CA THR A 35 1.88 8.75 14.83
C THR A 35 3.11 8.10 15.50
N ALA A 36 3.52 8.59 16.66
CA ALA A 36 4.64 8.01 17.41
C ALA A 36 4.32 6.59 17.90
N GLU A 37 3.10 6.35 18.39
CA GLU A 37 2.65 5.02 18.79
C GLU A 37 2.57 4.06 17.58
N VAL A 38 2.09 4.54 16.42
CA VAL A 38 2.12 3.73 15.18
C VAL A 38 3.56 3.35 14.80
N GLN A 39 4.51 4.27 14.91
CA GLN A 39 5.89 4.01 14.54
C GLN A 39 6.63 3.13 15.55
N ALA A 40 6.23 3.18 16.83
CA ALA A 40 6.77 2.33 17.89
C ALA A 40 6.43 0.84 17.67
N ASP A 41 5.22 0.54 17.17
CA ASP A 41 4.83 -0.82 16.77
C ASP A 41 3.96 -0.82 15.51
N ARG A 42 4.64 -0.79 14.36
CA ARG A 42 3.98 -0.75 13.05
C ARG A 42 3.27 -2.05 12.70
N PHE A 43 3.75 -3.18 13.21
CA PHE A 43 3.17 -4.49 12.96
C PHE A 43 1.80 -4.58 13.64
N ALA A 44 1.74 -4.23 14.94
CA ALA A 44 0.49 -4.18 15.68
C ALA A 44 -0.48 -3.16 15.07
N ALA A 45 0.00 -1.97 14.68
CA ALA A 45 -0.85 -0.95 14.07
C ALA A 45 -1.45 -1.40 12.73
N ALA A 46 -0.66 -2.02 11.85
CA ALA A 46 -1.13 -2.55 10.58
C ALA A 46 -2.16 -3.67 10.78
N GLN A 47 -1.90 -4.60 11.71
CA GLN A 47 -2.81 -5.69 12.03
C GLN A 47 -4.13 -5.18 12.63
N ALA A 48 -4.06 -4.25 13.58
CA ALA A 48 -5.24 -3.64 14.20
C ALA A 48 -6.12 -2.92 13.17
N LEU A 49 -5.53 -2.25 12.17
CA LEU A 49 -6.28 -1.67 11.06
C LEU A 49 -6.95 -2.74 10.21
N ALA A 50 -6.24 -3.81 9.86
CA ALA A 50 -6.78 -4.87 9.03
C ALA A 50 -7.99 -5.53 9.70
N GLU A 51 -7.89 -5.86 10.98
CA GLU A 51 -8.97 -6.42 11.78
C GLU A 51 -10.15 -5.44 11.92
N ARG A 52 -9.87 -4.18 12.25
CA ARG A 52 -10.91 -3.16 12.48
C ARG A 52 -11.76 -2.89 11.25
N TYR A 53 -11.15 -2.87 10.07
CA TYR A 53 -11.82 -2.53 8.81
C TYR A 53 -12.18 -3.74 7.95
N GLN A 54 -11.75 -4.95 8.34
CA GLN A 54 -11.94 -6.18 7.58
C GLN A 54 -11.44 -6.04 6.13
N ALA A 55 -10.24 -5.46 5.99
CA ALA A 55 -9.61 -5.14 4.71
C ALA A 55 -8.11 -5.46 4.72
N VAL A 56 -7.51 -5.61 3.54
CA VAL A 56 -6.05 -5.67 3.42
C VAL A 56 -5.48 -4.27 3.62
N VAL A 57 -4.48 -4.14 4.50
CA VAL A 57 -3.86 -2.86 4.84
C VAL A 57 -2.42 -2.84 4.35
N VAL A 58 -2.08 -1.86 3.52
CA VAL A 58 -0.72 -1.54 3.08
C VAL A 58 -0.24 -0.32 3.87
N LEU A 59 0.39 -0.55 5.02
CA LEU A 59 0.95 0.51 5.86
C LEU A 59 2.29 0.98 5.28
N LYS A 60 2.24 2.13 4.59
CA LYS A 60 3.39 2.76 3.92
C LYS A 60 4.45 3.21 4.93
N GLY A 61 5.70 3.17 4.51
CA GLY A 61 6.87 3.58 5.30
C GLY A 61 8.11 2.81 4.86
N GLN A 62 9.25 3.05 5.51
CA GLN A 62 10.46 2.24 5.31
C GLN A 62 10.14 0.78 5.66
N GLY A 63 10.24 -0.16 4.73
CA GLY A 63 9.71 -1.50 4.96
C GLY A 63 8.18 -1.46 5.00
N THR A 64 7.53 -1.44 3.83
CA THR A 64 6.06 -1.37 3.74
C THR A 64 5.46 -2.67 4.26
N LEU A 65 4.48 -2.56 5.15
CA LEU A 65 3.77 -3.71 5.71
C LEU A 65 2.47 -3.94 4.96
N ILE A 66 2.18 -5.20 4.62
CA ILE A 66 0.87 -5.63 4.14
C ILE A 66 0.27 -6.53 5.23
N ALA A 67 -0.90 -6.18 5.76
CA ALA A 67 -1.60 -6.92 6.82
C ALA A 67 -2.98 -7.37 6.36
N ARG A 68 -3.42 -8.55 6.78
CA ARG A 68 -4.71 -9.14 6.44
C ARG A 68 -5.52 -9.39 7.72
N PRO A 69 -6.86 -9.33 7.67
CA PRO A 69 -7.70 -9.53 8.87
C PRO A 69 -7.54 -10.92 9.52
N ASP A 70 -7.02 -11.91 8.80
CA ASP A 70 -6.77 -13.27 9.31
C ASP A 70 -5.42 -13.45 10.02
N GLY A 71 -4.69 -12.35 10.27
CA GLY A 71 -3.40 -12.36 10.96
C GLY A 71 -2.19 -12.51 10.05
N ARG A 72 -2.38 -12.71 8.74
CA ARG A 72 -1.24 -12.74 7.81
C ARG A 72 -0.59 -11.38 7.68
N MET A 73 0.74 -11.41 7.67
CA MET A 73 1.60 -10.23 7.56
C MET A 73 2.67 -10.47 6.50
N ALA A 74 2.97 -9.45 5.71
CA ALA A 74 4.10 -9.42 4.80
C ALA A 74 4.85 -8.09 4.93
N LEU A 75 6.16 -8.13 4.70
CA LEU A 75 7.04 -6.97 4.68
C LEU A 75 7.66 -6.87 3.29
N CYS A 76 7.52 -5.70 2.66
CA CYS A 76 8.31 -5.34 1.49
C CYS A 76 9.50 -4.50 1.95
N SER A 77 10.71 -5.06 1.88
CA SER A 77 11.97 -4.39 2.20
C SER A 77 12.50 -3.50 1.08
N ASP A 78 11.93 -3.63 -0.12
CA ASP A 78 12.37 -2.93 -1.33
C ASP A 78 11.85 -1.49 -1.39
N GLY A 79 12.48 -0.68 -2.22
CA GLY A 79 12.29 0.75 -2.31
C GLY A 79 13.42 1.52 -1.63
N ASN A 80 13.43 2.83 -1.87
CA ASN A 80 14.51 3.72 -1.44
C ASN A 80 13.98 5.03 -0.82
N PRO A 81 14.81 5.76 -0.05
CA PRO A 81 14.42 7.03 0.57
C PRO A 81 13.83 8.08 -0.38
N GLY A 82 14.26 8.08 -1.66
CA GLY A 82 13.75 8.99 -2.69
C GLY A 82 12.25 8.85 -2.94
N MET A 83 11.66 7.71 -2.60
CA MET A 83 10.22 7.46 -2.72
C MET A 83 9.38 8.17 -1.64
N SER A 84 10.01 8.88 -0.70
CA SER A 84 9.31 9.74 0.26
C SER A 84 8.93 11.10 -0.35
N SER A 85 8.46 11.11 -1.60
CA SER A 85 8.07 12.31 -2.35
C SER A 85 6.56 12.37 -2.62
N GLY A 86 6.07 13.57 -2.94
CA GLY A 86 4.65 13.80 -3.23
C GLY A 86 4.19 12.97 -4.43
N GLY A 87 2.98 12.41 -4.36
CA GLY A 87 2.38 11.61 -5.43
C GLY A 87 2.75 10.12 -5.43
N MET A 88 3.80 9.68 -4.74
CA MET A 88 4.20 8.26 -4.70
C MET A 88 3.08 7.35 -4.16
N GLY A 89 2.34 7.82 -3.14
CA GLY A 89 1.18 7.10 -2.62
C GLY A 89 0.02 6.98 -3.62
N ASP A 90 -0.12 7.95 -4.53
CA ASP A 90 -1.16 7.95 -5.56
C ASP A 90 -0.79 6.95 -6.67
N VAL A 91 0.50 6.90 -7.05
CA VAL A 91 1.03 5.88 -7.97
C VAL A 91 0.81 4.48 -7.42
N LEU A 92 1.18 4.23 -6.16
CA LEU A 92 0.93 2.94 -5.51
C LEU A 92 -0.56 2.58 -5.54
N SER A 93 -1.45 3.52 -5.21
CA SER A 93 -2.90 3.28 -5.23
C SER A 93 -3.41 2.99 -6.65
N GLY A 94 -2.89 3.66 -7.66
CA GLY A 94 -3.18 3.40 -9.07
C GLY A 94 -2.71 2.02 -9.53
N VAL A 95 -1.49 1.61 -9.16
CA VAL A 95 -0.96 0.26 -9.44
C VAL A 95 -1.86 -0.82 -8.82
N LEU A 96 -2.22 -0.67 -7.55
CA LEU A 96 -3.08 -1.61 -6.84
C LEU A 96 -4.47 -1.70 -7.49
N GLY A 97 -5.07 -0.55 -7.83
CA GLY A 97 -6.36 -0.48 -8.50
C GLY A 97 -6.33 -1.11 -9.90
N ALA A 98 -5.26 -0.89 -10.67
CA ALA A 98 -5.09 -1.47 -11.99
C ALA A 98 -4.97 -3.00 -11.93
N ILE A 99 -4.20 -3.54 -10.99
CA ILE A 99 -4.07 -4.98 -10.76
C ILE A 99 -5.44 -5.56 -10.41
N LEU A 100 -6.13 -5.01 -9.40
CA LEU A 100 -7.46 -5.49 -9.00
C LEU A 100 -8.46 -5.46 -10.17
N ALA A 101 -8.46 -4.39 -10.97
CA ALA A 101 -9.37 -4.26 -12.11
C ALA A 101 -9.12 -5.29 -13.22
N GLN A 102 -7.87 -5.76 -13.39
CA GLN A 102 -7.54 -6.83 -14.32
C GLN A 102 -8.03 -8.20 -13.80
N GLN A 103 -7.93 -8.44 -12.49
CA GLN A 103 -8.38 -9.71 -11.88
C GLN A 103 -9.90 -9.91 -11.91
N VAL A 104 -10.68 -8.83 -11.93
CA VAL A 104 -12.15 -8.89 -12.09
C VAL A 104 -12.55 -9.36 -13.50
N ARG A 105 -11.65 -9.27 -14.48
CA ARG A 105 -11.94 -9.57 -15.89
C ARG A 105 -11.53 -10.98 -16.32
N ASP A 106 -10.68 -11.65 -15.56
CA ASP A 106 -10.18 -12.99 -15.87
C ASP A 106 -10.72 -14.02 -14.86
N GLU A 107 -11.80 -14.70 -15.23
CA GLU A 107 -12.47 -15.71 -14.41
C GLU A 107 -11.61 -16.96 -14.15
N ASN A 108 -10.55 -17.18 -14.94
CA ASN A 108 -9.67 -18.35 -14.85
C ASN A 108 -8.36 -18.06 -14.11
N ASN A 109 -8.08 -16.80 -13.79
CA ASN A 109 -6.85 -16.37 -13.14
C ASN A 109 -7.13 -15.29 -12.10
N HIS A 110 -7.87 -15.65 -11.04
CA HIS A 110 -8.25 -14.73 -9.98
C HIS A 110 -7.20 -14.68 -8.86
N LEU A 111 -6.38 -13.64 -8.84
CA LEU A 111 -5.54 -13.30 -7.68
C LEU A 111 -6.42 -12.76 -6.56
N ASP A 112 -6.31 -13.39 -5.40
CA ASP A 112 -6.88 -12.90 -4.14
C ASP A 112 -6.35 -11.49 -3.82
N VAL A 113 -7.19 -10.62 -3.24
CA VAL A 113 -6.87 -9.22 -2.88
C VAL A 113 -5.54 -9.06 -2.11
N TRP A 114 -5.18 -10.03 -1.28
CA TRP A 114 -3.89 -10.10 -0.59
C TRP A 114 -2.71 -10.29 -1.54
N ALA A 115 -2.85 -11.21 -2.50
CA ALA A 115 -1.82 -11.44 -3.51
C ALA A 115 -1.68 -10.22 -4.44
N ALA A 116 -2.80 -9.60 -4.83
CA ALA A 116 -2.81 -8.34 -5.58
C ALA A 116 -2.10 -7.21 -4.81
N ALA A 117 -2.36 -7.07 -3.50
CA ALA A 117 -1.70 -6.08 -2.67
C ALA A 117 -0.17 -6.29 -2.62
N ARG A 118 0.27 -7.52 -2.39
CA ARG A 118 1.69 -7.88 -2.34
C ARG A 118 2.39 -7.62 -3.67
N LEU A 119 1.77 -8.03 -4.78
CA LEU A 119 2.30 -7.80 -6.13
C LEU A 119 2.42 -6.31 -6.42
N GLY A 120 1.37 -5.53 -6.16
CA GLY A 120 1.37 -4.08 -6.43
C GLY A 120 2.43 -3.33 -5.62
N VAL A 121 2.59 -3.69 -4.35
CA VAL A 121 3.66 -3.12 -3.50
C VAL A 121 5.05 -3.50 -4.03
N CYS A 122 5.26 -4.77 -4.39
CA CYS A 122 6.53 -5.25 -4.93
C CYS A 122 6.91 -4.52 -6.23
N VAL A 123 5.99 -4.48 -7.19
CA VAL A 123 6.19 -3.81 -8.49
C VAL A 123 6.44 -2.31 -8.31
N HIS A 124 5.71 -1.65 -7.41
CA HIS A 124 5.91 -0.23 -7.10
C HIS A 124 7.29 0.04 -6.47
N SER A 125 7.69 -0.75 -5.47
CA SER A 125 9.01 -0.63 -4.84
C SER A 125 10.15 -0.90 -5.83
N ALA A 126 10.05 -1.98 -6.61
CA ALA A 126 11.03 -2.35 -7.62
C ALA A 126 11.16 -1.28 -8.71
N ALA A 127 10.04 -0.66 -9.14
CA ALA A 127 10.08 0.47 -10.07
C ALA A 127 10.84 1.67 -9.48
N GLY A 128 10.64 1.97 -8.19
CA GLY A 128 11.38 3.01 -7.49
C GLY A 128 12.88 2.74 -7.46
N ASP A 129 13.28 1.50 -7.18
CA ASP A 129 14.70 1.11 -7.15
C ASP A 129 15.33 1.11 -8.53
N LEU A 130 14.59 0.71 -9.56
CA LEU A 130 15.05 0.80 -10.95
C LEU A 130 15.22 2.25 -11.41
N ALA A 131 14.33 3.15 -11.01
CA ALA A 131 14.36 4.55 -11.43
C ALA A 131 15.60 5.31 -10.95
N VAL A 132 16.17 4.92 -9.81
CA VAL A 132 17.31 5.62 -9.20
C VAL A 132 18.68 5.09 -9.62
N ARG A 133 18.75 3.95 -10.33
CA ARG A 133 20.04 3.29 -10.64
C ARG A 133 21.05 4.17 -11.38
N SER A 134 20.58 5.05 -12.28
CA SER A 134 21.45 5.92 -13.08
C SER A 134 21.56 7.35 -12.55
N SER A 135 20.57 7.81 -11.78
CA SER A 135 20.38 9.23 -11.47
C SER A 135 20.41 9.53 -9.96
N GLY A 136 20.47 8.49 -9.12
CA GLY A 136 20.37 8.60 -7.67
C GLY A 136 18.95 8.86 -7.17
N GLU A 137 18.81 8.90 -5.85
CA GLU A 137 17.50 8.97 -5.16
C GLU A 137 16.99 10.41 -4.98
N ARG A 138 17.90 11.39 -4.98
CA ARG A 138 17.55 12.79 -4.72
C ARG A 138 16.79 13.37 -5.90
N GLY A 139 15.56 13.81 -5.64
CA GLY A 139 14.68 14.40 -6.66
C GLY A 139 13.83 13.38 -7.42
N LEU A 140 13.78 12.13 -6.97
CA LEU A 140 12.90 11.12 -7.56
C LEU A 140 11.43 11.56 -7.49
N LEU A 141 10.80 11.68 -8.67
CA LEU A 141 9.41 12.02 -8.82
C LEU A 141 8.54 10.77 -9.01
N ALA A 142 7.29 10.87 -8.61
CA ALA A 142 6.29 9.83 -8.84
C ALA A 142 6.17 9.42 -10.33
N THR A 143 6.35 10.37 -11.25
CA THR A 143 6.30 10.13 -12.70
C THR A 143 7.48 9.33 -13.23
N ASP A 144 8.62 9.32 -12.52
CA ASP A 144 9.82 8.59 -12.95
C ASP A 144 9.62 7.08 -12.89
N LEU A 145 8.66 6.61 -12.07
CA LEU A 145 8.30 5.20 -11.96
C LEU A 145 7.52 4.69 -13.18
N MET A 146 6.85 5.55 -13.95
CA MET A 146 5.84 5.11 -14.94
C MET A 146 6.41 4.16 -16.00
N MET A 147 7.61 4.48 -16.52
CA MET A 147 8.27 3.62 -17.50
C MET A 147 8.79 2.32 -16.88
N LYS A 148 9.23 2.35 -15.62
CA LYS A 148 9.73 1.18 -14.88
C LYS A 148 8.62 0.24 -14.46
N LEU A 149 7.48 0.77 -14.06
CA LEU A 149 6.25 0.01 -13.83
C LEU A 149 5.85 -0.75 -15.10
N ARG A 150 5.85 -0.08 -16.26
CA ARG A 150 5.54 -0.74 -17.54
C ARG A 150 6.54 -1.85 -17.86
N GLU A 151 7.84 -1.62 -17.67
CA GLU A 151 8.89 -2.62 -17.90
C GLU A 151 8.70 -3.88 -17.04
N LEU A 152 8.26 -3.72 -15.78
CA LEU A 152 8.11 -4.82 -14.82
C LEU A 152 6.86 -5.69 -14.99
N VAL A 153 5.81 -5.19 -15.67
CA VAL A 153 4.50 -5.85 -15.74
C VAL A 153 4.11 -6.36 -17.13
N ASN A 154 5.00 -6.23 -18.13
CA ASN A 154 4.87 -6.85 -19.45
C ASN A 154 5.83 -8.04 -19.57
#